data_AF-A0A0C2Z7Z5-F1
#
_entry.id   AF-A0A0C2Z7Z5-F1
#
_cell.length_a   1.000
_cell.length_b   1.000
_cell.length_c   1.000
_cell.angle_alpha   90.00
_cell.angle_beta   90.00
_cell.angle_gamma   90.00
#
_symmetry.space_group_name_H-M   'P 1'
#
loop_
_entity.id
_entity.type
_entity.pdbx_description
1 polymer ?
#
loop_
_entity_poly.entity_id
_entity_poly.type
_entity_poly.pdbx_seq_one_letter_code
_entity_poly.pdbx_strand_id
1 'polypeptide(L)'
;MKSNLDANIEIVELREHSKASEKYIDIRIYENKIVIWEGSIPYYYRRTGLFIESENELAEYLNIIKVNFTKKSINNFVKRECQRWQDEMLGKKTTKSFFDILLNMRWNSIREDLPNNPNWARRIQDIKEFGYTLATNTNMPIKDSKDKGTHILLVPLPKGGVNGYEVMSEVFKKKAIKALNSINSFEARKTTHGLIPDHKFPEIRWDSLTKESNENLTDDEIGIKFQLLDNQRNLQKREVCRKCFQTNKRGIIFGINYFYEGDENWSDEIPKIGKEAESGCIGCAWYDIEAWRDSLNKILLIKKEI
;
A
#
# COMPACT_ATOMS: atom_id res chain seq x y z
N MET A 1 -23.40 12.71 -2.78
CA MET A 1 -22.36 13.10 -1.82
C MET A 1 -22.87 13.99 -0.67
N LYS A 2 -23.64 15.06 -0.93
CA LYS A 2 -24.01 16.06 0.11
C LYS A 2 -24.85 15.57 1.30
N SER A 3 -25.57 14.45 1.19
CA SER A 3 -26.50 14.02 2.26
C SER A 3 -25.80 13.43 3.50
N ASN A 4 -24.58 12.90 3.37
CA ASN A 4 -23.85 12.21 4.45
C ASN A 4 -22.47 12.82 4.76
N LEU A 5 -22.05 13.87 4.04
CA LEU A 5 -20.75 14.52 4.27
C LEU A 5 -20.86 15.52 5.43
N ASP A 6 -19.86 15.52 6.32
CA ASP A 6 -19.76 16.48 7.42
C ASP A 6 -19.83 17.92 6.88
N ALA A 7 -20.67 18.75 7.49
CA ALA A 7 -20.93 20.12 7.05
C ALA A 7 -19.70 21.04 7.06
N ASN A 8 -18.62 20.63 7.74
CA ASN A 8 -17.35 21.36 7.75
C ASN A 8 -16.36 20.87 6.68
N ILE A 9 -16.78 20.01 5.75
CA ILE A 9 -15.98 19.60 4.60
C ILE A 9 -16.62 20.19 3.34
N GLU A 10 -15.88 21.06 2.66
CA GLU A 10 -16.24 21.55 1.33
C GLU A 10 -15.48 20.74 0.28
N ILE A 11 -16.20 20.25 -0.73
CA ILE A 11 -15.60 19.65 -1.92
C ILE A 11 -15.38 20.76 -2.95
N VAL A 12 -14.14 20.90 -3.41
CA VAL A 12 -13.73 21.89 -4.40
C VAL A 12 -13.79 21.29 -5.81
N GLU A 13 -13.10 20.18 -6.04
CA GLU A 13 -13.00 19.56 -7.37
C GLU A 13 -12.67 18.06 -7.25
N LEU A 14 -13.11 17.27 -8.23
CA LEU A 14 -12.66 15.90 -8.45
C LEU A 14 -11.67 15.87 -9.62
N ARG A 15 -10.48 15.31 -9.39
CA ARG A 15 -9.42 15.21 -10.40
C ARG A 15 -9.04 13.77 -10.67
N GLU A 16 -8.67 13.50 -11.92
CA GLU A 16 -8.15 12.21 -12.34
C GLU A 16 -6.74 12.36 -12.92
N HIS A 17 -5.84 11.50 -12.48
CA HIS A 17 -4.49 11.37 -13.00
C HIS A 17 -4.36 10.07 -13.81
N SER A 18 -4.78 10.12 -15.07
CA SER A 18 -4.85 8.97 -15.98
C SER A 18 -3.56 8.13 -16.01
N LYS A 19 -2.38 8.77 -16.16
CA LYS A 19 -1.07 8.07 -16.20
C LYS A 19 -0.72 7.30 -14.93
N ALA A 20 -1.19 7.75 -13.77
CA ALA A 20 -0.92 7.10 -12.48
C ALA A 20 -2.08 6.18 -12.05
N SER A 21 -3.20 6.23 -12.77
CA SER A 21 -4.48 5.61 -12.39
C SER A 21 -4.86 5.97 -10.95
N GLU A 22 -4.79 7.26 -10.65
CA GLU A 22 -5.10 7.86 -9.36
C GLU A 22 -6.27 8.84 -9.53
N LYS A 23 -7.22 8.86 -8.58
CA LYS A 23 -8.28 9.87 -8.50
C LYS A 23 -8.21 10.58 -7.16
N TYR A 24 -8.48 11.87 -7.21
CA TYR A 24 -8.26 12.83 -6.14
C TYR A 24 -9.50 13.67 -5.92
N ILE A 25 -9.80 13.97 -4.67
CA ILE A 25 -10.81 14.96 -4.29
C ILE A 25 -10.12 16.11 -3.57
N ASP A 26 -10.26 17.31 -4.13
CA ASP A 26 -9.75 18.53 -3.55
C ASP A 26 -10.81 19.06 -2.58
N ILE A 27 -10.40 19.34 -1.34
CA ILE A 27 -11.31 19.69 -0.25
C ILE A 27 -10.76 20.84 0.59
N ARG A 28 -11.68 21.52 1.28
CA ARG A 28 -11.39 22.39 2.42
C ARG A 28 -12.08 21.88 3.67
N ILE A 29 -11.36 21.92 4.78
CA ILE A 29 -11.88 21.55 6.09
C ILE A 29 -11.97 22.81 6.95
N TYR A 30 -13.13 23.00 7.58
CA TYR A 30 -13.43 24.16 8.39
C TYR A 30 -13.51 23.83 9.88
N GLU A 31 -13.14 24.80 10.70
CA GLU A 31 -13.46 24.86 12.13
C GLU A 31 -13.90 26.28 12.44
N ASN A 32 -15.10 26.46 13.01
CA ASN A 32 -15.68 27.78 13.29
C ASN A 32 -15.67 28.74 12.07
N LYS A 33 -16.01 28.20 10.88
CA LYS A 33 -16.00 28.93 9.58
C LYS A 33 -14.62 29.39 9.09
N ILE A 34 -13.54 28.96 9.72
CA ILE A 34 -12.16 29.22 9.29
C ILE A 34 -11.63 27.95 8.63
N VAL A 35 -10.97 28.09 7.47
CA VAL A 35 -10.28 26.98 6.82
C VAL A 35 -9.09 26.56 7.68
N ILE A 36 -9.11 25.35 8.20
CA ILE A 36 -8.00 24.77 8.99
C ILE A 36 -7.07 23.93 8.12
N TRP A 37 -7.57 23.40 7.00
CA TRP A 37 -6.78 22.65 6.04
C TRP A 37 -7.41 22.72 4.65
N GLU A 38 -6.57 22.84 3.64
CA GLU A 38 -6.93 22.80 2.23
C GLU A 38 -5.92 21.92 1.50
N GLY A 39 -6.42 21.04 0.65
CA GLY A 39 -5.56 20.11 -0.06
C GLY A 39 -6.35 19.09 -0.85
N SER A 40 -5.69 17.97 -1.11
CA SER A 40 -6.25 16.91 -1.96
C SER A 40 -6.06 15.55 -1.32
N ILE A 41 -7.11 14.73 -1.39
CA ILE A 41 -7.15 13.39 -0.83
C ILE A 41 -7.29 12.39 -1.98
N PRO A 42 -6.38 11.42 -2.14
CA PRO A 42 -6.64 10.32 -3.06
C PRO A 42 -7.82 9.50 -2.54
N TYR A 43 -8.75 9.14 -3.42
CA TYR A 43 -9.84 8.20 -3.11
C TYR A 43 -9.82 6.97 -4.03
N TYR A 44 -9.03 7.03 -5.09
CA TYR A 44 -8.70 5.89 -5.92
C TYR A 44 -7.19 5.89 -6.12
N TYR A 45 -6.50 4.89 -5.59
CA TYR A 45 -5.06 4.79 -5.69
C TYR A 45 -4.60 3.32 -5.72
N ARG A 46 -4.22 2.90 -6.93
CA ARG A 46 -3.81 1.52 -7.22
C ARG A 46 -2.68 0.97 -6.35
N ARG A 47 -1.74 1.82 -5.89
CA ARG A 47 -0.53 1.36 -5.17
C ARG A 47 -0.76 1.24 -3.66
N THR A 48 -1.76 1.92 -3.12
CA THR A 48 -2.15 1.81 -1.70
C THR A 48 -3.36 0.92 -1.49
N GLY A 49 -3.93 0.35 -2.56
CA GLY A 49 -5.14 -0.47 -2.47
C GLY A 49 -6.40 0.33 -2.14
N LEU A 50 -6.41 1.64 -2.39
CA LEU A 50 -7.57 2.49 -2.13
C LEU A 50 -8.47 2.52 -3.37
N PHE A 51 -9.70 2.03 -3.25
CA PHE A 51 -10.64 1.91 -4.38
C PHE A 51 -12.03 2.33 -3.95
N ILE A 52 -12.23 3.64 -3.73
CA ILE A 52 -13.55 4.18 -3.41
C ILE A 52 -14.22 4.54 -4.74
N GLU A 53 -15.34 3.89 -5.03
CA GLU A 53 -16.07 4.07 -6.29
C GLU A 53 -17.42 4.75 -6.07
N SER A 54 -18.03 4.59 -4.89
CA SER A 54 -19.31 5.22 -4.59
C SER A 54 -19.16 6.56 -3.86
N GLU A 55 -20.10 7.47 -4.12
CA GLU A 55 -20.15 8.77 -3.46
C GLU A 55 -20.39 8.68 -1.93
N ASN A 56 -21.09 7.64 -1.48
CA ASN A 56 -21.41 7.44 -0.07
C ASN A 56 -20.17 6.97 0.71
N GLU A 57 -19.46 5.96 0.20
CA GLU A 57 -18.19 5.52 0.77
C GLU A 57 -17.15 6.65 0.79
N LEU A 58 -17.15 7.51 -0.23
CA LEU A 58 -16.27 8.68 -0.26
C LEU A 58 -16.61 9.67 0.85
N ALA A 59 -17.89 9.97 1.06
CA ALA A 59 -18.33 10.84 2.15
C ALA A 59 -17.96 10.26 3.52
N GLU A 60 -18.21 8.97 3.74
CA GLU A 60 -17.84 8.25 4.97
C GLU A 60 -16.33 8.28 5.22
N TYR A 61 -15.55 7.97 4.19
CA TYR A 61 -14.09 8.03 4.23
C TYR A 61 -13.59 9.43 4.64
N LEU A 62 -14.10 10.49 4.01
CA LEU A 62 -13.74 11.87 4.32
C LEU A 62 -14.09 12.26 5.76
N ASN A 63 -15.28 11.84 6.24
CA ASN A 63 -15.69 12.06 7.63
C ASN A 63 -14.75 11.38 8.62
N ILE A 64 -14.35 10.13 8.35
CA ILE A 64 -13.44 9.35 9.19
C ILE A 64 -12.07 10.05 9.28
N ILE A 65 -11.51 10.47 8.14
CA ILE A 65 -10.15 11.02 8.13
C ILE A 65 -10.07 12.46 8.64
N LYS A 66 -11.19 13.20 8.69
CA LYS A 66 -11.26 14.63 9.10
C LYS A 66 -10.51 14.92 10.40
N VAL A 67 -10.57 14.02 11.39
CA VAL A 67 -9.90 14.17 12.69
C VAL A 67 -8.38 14.36 12.58
N ASN A 68 -7.76 13.92 11.48
CA ASN A 68 -6.32 14.03 11.25
C ASN A 68 -5.88 15.43 10.82
N PHE A 69 -6.80 16.31 10.44
CA PHE A 69 -6.50 17.63 9.87
C PHE A 69 -6.61 18.78 10.87
N THR A 70 -6.87 18.50 12.14
CA THR A 70 -6.78 19.54 13.19
C THR A 70 -5.34 19.99 13.36
N LYS A 71 -5.13 21.25 13.81
CA LYS A 71 -3.78 21.78 14.10
C LYS A 71 -3.00 20.88 15.07
N LYS A 72 -3.69 20.32 16.07
CA LYS A 72 -3.10 19.39 17.04
C LYS A 72 -2.67 18.08 16.38
N SER A 73 -3.54 17.48 15.58
CA SER A 73 -3.27 16.22 14.86
C SER A 73 -2.10 16.38 13.89
N ILE A 74 -2.07 17.46 13.11
CA ILE A 74 -0.97 17.77 12.18
C ILE A 74 0.35 17.96 12.92
N ASN A 75 0.38 18.74 14.00
CA ASN A 75 1.60 18.96 14.78
C ASN A 75 2.13 17.64 15.39
N ASN A 76 1.23 16.79 15.89
CA ASN A 76 1.59 15.47 16.40
C ASN A 76 2.15 14.56 15.30
N PHE A 77 1.52 14.56 14.12
CA PHE A 77 2.00 13.83 12.94
C PHE A 77 3.42 14.27 12.58
N VAL A 78 3.65 15.58 12.40
CA VAL A 78 4.96 16.13 12.04
C VAL A 78 6.01 15.77 13.09
N LYS A 79 5.73 15.97 14.38
CA LYS A 79 6.68 15.64 15.46
C LYS A 79 7.06 14.16 15.45
N ARG A 80 6.08 13.26 15.31
CA ARG A 80 6.30 11.82 15.27
C ARG A 80 7.13 11.40 14.07
N GLU A 81 6.80 11.90 12.89
CA GLU A 81 7.50 11.51 11.66
C GLU A 81 8.92 12.13 11.60
N CYS A 82 9.13 13.36 12.10
CA CYS A 82 10.47 13.93 12.27
C CYS A 82 11.37 13.02 13.10
N GLN A 83 10.89 12.59 14.28
CA GLN A 83 11.65 11.72 15.17
C GLN A 83 11.99 10.38 14.49
N ARG A 84 10.99 9.73 13.88
CA ARG A 84 11.18 8.48 13.13
C ARG A 84 12.23 8.62 12.03
N TRP A 85 12.20 9.71 11.26
CA TRP A 85 13.18 9.90 10.18
C TRP A 85 14.60 10.14 10.70
N GLN A 86 14.74 10.68 11.91
CA GLN A 86 16.03 10.82 12.60
C GLN A 86 16.51 9.47 13.13
N ASP A 87 15.63 8.63 13.68
CA ASP A 87 16.04 7.40 14.36
C ASP A 87 16.15 6.20 13.42
N GLU A 88 15.16 6.00 12.54
CA GLU A 88 14.98 4.77 11.77
C GLU A 88 15.41 4.89 10.29
N MET A 89 15.53 6.11 9.75
CA MET A 89 15.71 6.35 8.30
C MET A 89 17.04 7.02 7.93
N LEU A 90 18.05 6.95 8.81
CA LEU A 90 19.36 7.59 8.64
C LEU A 90 20.06 7.28 7.29
N GLY A 91 19.86 6.08 6.75
CA GLY A 91 20.43 5.66 5.47
C GLY A 91 19.75 6.24 4.22
N LYS A 92 18.60 6.93 4.36
CA LYS A 92 17.77 7.39 3.23
C LYS A 92 17.91 8.89 2.94
N LYS A 93 19.15 9.41 3.00
CA LYS A 93 19.48 10.86 2.92
C LYS A 93 18.77 11.59 1.77
N THR A 94 18.79 11.05 0.55
CA THR A 94 18.18 11.69 -0.63
C THR A 94 16.66 11.69 -0.59
N THR A 95 16.00 10.67 -0.03
CA THR A 95 14.54 10.71 0.15
C THR A 95 14.15 11.63 1.29
N LYS A 96 14.97 11.66 2.35
CA LYS A 96 14.74 12.50 3.52
C LYS A 96 14.66 13.98 3.14
N SER A 97 15.55 14.47 2.27
CA SER A 97 15.50 15.88 1.84
C SER A 97 14.19 16.26 1.14
N PHE A 98 13.57 15.34 0.41
CA PHE A 98 12.23 15.54 -0.15
C PHE A 98 11.17 15.53 0.95
N PHE A 99 11.22 14.54 1.83
CA PHE A 99 10.24 14.37 2.90
C PHE A 99 10.23 15.56 3.87
N ASP A 100 11.40 16.08 4.24
CA ASP A 100 11.55 17.22 5.15
C ASP A 100 10.82 18.47 4.64
N ILE A 101 10.85 18.73 3.33
CA ILE A 101 10.12 19.86 2.71
C ILE A 101 8.61 19.63 2.78
N LEU A 102 8.18 18.40 2.48
CA LEU A 102 6.75 18.04 2.47
C LEU A 102 6.09 18.09 3.86
N LEU A 103 6.86 18.10 4.95
CA LEU A 103 6.35 18.23 6.33
C LEU A 103 5.61 19.56 6.59
N ASN A 104 5.71 20.52 5.67
CA ASN A 104 4.91 21.75 5.74
C ASN A 104 3.41 21.54 5.46
N MET A 105 2.99 20.34 5.04
CA MET A 105 1.60 19.97 4.70
C MET A 105 0.97 20.87 3.62
N ARG A 106 1.80 21.43 2.74
CA ARG A 106 1.37 22.29 1.63
C ARG A 106 1.74 21.67 0.29
N TRP A 107 1.18 22.21 -0.78
CA TRP A 107 1.62 21.90 -2.13
C TRP A 107 3.04 22.43 -2.36
N ASN A 108 3.94 21.55 -2.78
CA ASN A 108 5.33 21.89 -3.11
C ASN A 108 5.61 21.54 -4.57
N SER A 109 6.09 22.51 -5.34
CA SER A 109 6.51 22.35 -6.73
C SER A 109 7.72 21.45 -6.84
N ILE A 110 7.68 20.46 -7.76
CA ILE A 110 8.85 19.66 -8.13
C ILE A 110 10.00 20.56 -8.64
N ARG A 111 9.67 21.65 -9.34
CA ARG A 111 10.65 22.50 -10.03
C ARG A 111 11.35 23.47 -9.08
N GLU A 112 10.61 24.01 -8.11
CA GLU A 112 11.02 25.18 -7.34
C GLU A 112 11.21 24.93 -5.85
N ASP A 113 10.41 24.05 -5.25
CA ASP A 113 10.39 23.86 -3.80
C ASP A 113 11.15 22.60 -3.38
N LEU A 114 11.03 21.53 -4.17
CA LEU A 114 11.68 20.26 -3.89
C LEU A 114 13.13 20.21 -4.38
N PRO A 115 13.98 19.32 -3.82
CA PRO A 115 15.38 19.26 -4.20
C PRO A 115 15.54 18.93 -5.69
N ASN A 116 16.45 19.63 -6.37
CA ASN A 116 16.73 19.38 -7.77
C ASN A 116 17.31 17.96 -7.94
N ASN A 117 16.51 17.04 -8.48
CA ASN A 117 16.88 15.65 -8.67
C ASN A 117 16.23 15.11 -9.96
N PRO A 118 17.01 14.62 -10.93
CA PRO A 118 16.46 14.06 -12.17
C PRO A 118 15.59 12.82 -11.93
N ASN A 119 15.76 12.16 -10.77
CA ASN A 119 15.00 11.00 -10.35
C ASN A 119 14.06 11.29 -9.16
N TRP A 120 13.48 12.50 -9.12
CA TRP A 120 12.51 12.91 -8.09
C TRP A 120 11.33 11.93 -8.02
N ALA A 121 10.87 11.39 -9.15
CA ALA A 121 9.74 10.48 -9.21
C ALA A 121 9.97 9.22 -8.37
N ARG A 122 11.19 8.69 -8.35
CA ARG A 122 11.57 7.56 -7.48
C ARG A 122 11.58 7.95 -6.00
N ARG A 123 11.98 9.18 -5.66
CA ARG A 123 11.97 9.68 -4.26
C ARG A 123 10.53 9.80 -3.75
N ILE A 124 9.63 10.35 -4.56
CA ILE A 124 8.19 10.41 -4.26
C ILE A 124 7.61 8.99 -4.12
N GLN A 125 8.03 8.07 -4.99
CA GLN A 125 7.64 6.67 -4.86
C GLN A 125 8.16 6.02 -3.58
N ASP A 126 9.41 6.27 -3.17
CA ASP A 126 9.94 5.75 -1.90
C ASP A 126 9.11 6.23 -0.71
N ILE A 127 8.70 7.51 -0.70
CA ILE A 127 7.83 8.07 0.35
C ILE A 127 6.48 7.33 0.37
N LYS A 128 5.88 7.09 -0.80
CA LYS A 128 4.66 6.27 -0.94
C LYS A 128 4.88 4.83 -0.42
N GLU A 129 6.01 4.21 -0.75
CA GLU A 129 6.39 2.85 -0.31
C GLU A 129 6.68 2.77 1.20
N PHE A 130 7.08 3.86 1.83
CA PHE A 130 7.17 3.98 3.29
C PHE A 130 5.82 4.13 3.99
N GLY A 131 4.73 4.11 3.22
CA GLY A 131 3.35 4.14 3.69
C GLY A 131 2.74 5.54 3.74
N TYR A 132 3.42 6.60 3.30
CA TYR A 132 2.84 7.93 3.35
C TYR A 132 1.81 8.15 2.23
N THR A 133 0.74 8.88 2.57
CA THR A 133 -0.24 9.32 1.58
C THR A 133 0.23 10.62 0.96
N LEU A 134 0.44 10.61 -0.36
CA LEU A 134 0.80 11.79 -1.14
C LEU A 134 -0.29 12.09 -2.16
N ALA A 135 -0.65 13.35 -2.31
CA ALA A 135 -1.44 13.83 -3.43
C ALA A 135 -0.55 14.49 -4.49
N THR A 136 -0.94 14.31 -5.75
CA THR A 136 -0.22 14.86 -6.91
C THR A 136 -1.16 15.73 -7.74
N ASN A 137 -0.70 16.92 -8.11
CA ASN A 137 -1.38 17.76 -9.08
C ASN A 137 -0.38 18.21 -10.16
N THR A 138 -0.59 17.79 -11.41
CA THR A 138 0.31 18.05 -12.53
C THR A 138 0.03 19.37 -13.24
N ASN A 139 -0.98 20.13 -12.80
CA ASN A 139 -1.50 21.30 -13.50
C ASN A 139 -1.66 22.52 -12.58
N MET A 140 -0.83 22.63 -11.54
CA MET A 140 -0.84 23.77 -10.62
C MET A 140 0.14 24.86 -11.08
N PRO A 141 -0.20 26.16 -10.93
CA PRO A 141 0.71 27.27 -11.19
C PRO A 141 1.97 27.15 -10.33
N ILE A 142 3.14 27.41 -10.94
CA ILE A 142 4.42 27.43 -10.23
C ILE A 142 4.67 28.85 -9.72
N LYS A 143 4.48 29.09 -8.41
CA LYS A 143 4.61 30.42 -7.79
C LYS A 143 3.84 31.49 -8.59
N ASP A 144 4.45 32.64 -8.86
CA ASP A 144 3.86 33.74 -9.64
C ASP A 144 4.05 33.57 -11.17
N SER A 145 4.50 32.40 -11.63
CA SER A 145 4.67 32.13 -13.06
C SER A 145 3.35 31.75 -13.73
N LYS A 146 3.25 32.03 -15.03
CA LYS A 146 2.19 31.49 -15.90
C LYS A 146 2.39 29.99 -16.19
N ASP A 147 3.57 29.46 -15.91
CA ASP A 147 3.89 28.05 -16.07
C ASP A 147 3.14 27.20 -15.04
N LYS A 148 2.61 26.07 -15.52
CA LYS A 148 2.04 25.04 -14.66
C LYS A 148 3.03 23.89 -14.50
N GLY A 149 2.96 23.21 -13.37
CA GLY A 149 3.84 22.08 -13.08
C GLY A 149 3.29 21.12 -12.06
N THR A 150 4.06 20.05 -11.87
CA THR A 150 3.78 19.02 -10.88
C THR A 150 4.06 19.53 -9.48
N HIS A 151 3.06 19.42 -8.62
CA HIS A 151 3.12 19.70 -7.20
C HIS A 151 2.77 18.44 -6.41
N ILE A 152 3.45 18.27 -5.28
CA ILE A 152 3.25 17.17 -4.35
C ILE A 152 2.81 17.72 -3.01
N LEU A 153 1.82 17.07 -2.41
CA LEU A 153 1.31 17.35 -1.07
C LEU A 153 1.44 16.08 -0.23
N LEU A 154 2.07 16.19 0.94
CA LEU A 154 1.98 15.16 1.98
C LEU A 154 0.68 15.33 2.75
N VAL A 155 -0.13 14.28 2.76
CA VAL A 155 -1.41 14.27 3.46
C VAL A 155 -1.16 13.69 4.86
N PRO A 156 -1.58 14.39 5.94
CA PRO A 156 -1.32 13.99 7.34
C PRO A 156 -2.16 12.78 7.81
N LEU A 157 -2.27 11.74 6.98
CA LEU A 157 -2.93 10.49 7.33
C LEU A 157 -1.94 9.51 7.97
N PRO A 158 -2.40 8.63 8.87
CA PRO A 158 -1.63 7.49 9.31
C PRO A 158 -1.03 6.70 8.14
N LYS A 159 0.18 6.19 8.32
CA LYS A 159 0.85 5.40 7.28
C LYS A 159 0.01 4.20 6.87
N GLY A 160 -0.04 3.95 5.57
CA GLY A 160 -0.84 2.92 4.93
C GLY A 160 -2.24 3.39 4.49
N GLY A 161 -2.65 4.61 4.82
CA GLY A 161 -4.05 4.99 4.63
C GLY A 161 -4.98 4.15 5.51
N VAL A 162 -6.29 4.26 5.30
CA VAL A 162 -7.28 3.56 6.14
C VAL A 162 -7.16 2.03 6.05
N ASN A 163 -6.53 1.50 5.00
CA ASN A 163 -6.34 0.04 4.77
C ASN A 163 -4.86 -0.37 4.90
N GLY A 164 -4.12 0.25 5.81
CA GLY A 164 -2.67 0.29 5.81
C GLY A 164 -1.89 -1.01 5.76
N TYR A 165 -1.01 -1.07 4.76
CA TYR A 165 0.04 -2.08 4.67
C TYR A 165 0.75 -2.21 6.01
N GLU A 166 0.89 -3.43 6.48
CA GLU A 166 1.51 -3.70 7.74
C GLU A 166 3.01 -3.41 7.68
N VAL A 167 3.50 -2.69 8.69
CA VAL A 167 4.93 -2.51 8.92
C VAL A 167 5.36 -3.53 9.97
N MET A 168 6.01 -4.61 9.53
CA MET A 168 6.56 -5.62 10.43
C MET A 168 7.77 -5.08 11.20
N SER A 169 7.84 -5.39 12.49
CA SER A 169 8.97 -5.03 13.35
C SER A 169 10.25 -5.79 12.96
N GLU A 170 11.42 -5.20 13.24
CA GLU A 170 12.71 -5.88 12.99
C GLU A 170 12.87 -7.16 13.83
N VAL A 171 12.24 -7.20 15.02
CA VAL A 171 12.20 -8.38 15.89
C VAL A 171 11.43 -9.50 15.20
N PHE A 172 10.20 -9.21 14.74
CA PHE A 172 9.39 -10.18 14.02
C PHE A 172 10.07 -10.66 12.73
N LYS A 173 10.67 -9.76 11.94
CA LYS A 173 11.36 -10.14 10.71
C LYS A 173 12.45 -11.19 10.94
N LYS A 174 13.28 -11.01 11.97
CA LYS A 174 14.33 -11.98 12.34
C LYS A 174 13.73 -13.31 12.78
N LYS A 175 12.65 -13.29 13.57
CA LYS A 175 11.93 -14.48 14.01
C LYS A 175 11.38 -15.26 12.81
N ALA A 176 10.69 -14.58 11.89
CA ALA A 176 10.08 -15.19 10.73
C ALA A 176 11.12 -15.78 9.75
N ILE A 177 12.22 -15.08 9.49
CA ILE A 177 13.32 -15.60 8.65
C ILE A 177 13.91 -16.89 9.25
N LYS A 178 14.01 -16.96 10.58
CA LYS A 178 14.49 -18.17 11.27
C LYS A 178 13.47 -19.31 11.19
N ALA A 179 12.20 -19.05 11.52
CA ALA A 179 11.12 -20.05 11.49
C ALA A 179 10.95 -20.67 10.09
N LEU A 180 11.09 -19.86 9.04
CA LEU A 180 10.99 -20.28 7.63
C LEU A 180 12.33 -20.75 7.03
N ASN A 181 13.30 -21.10 7.88
CA ASN A 181 14.60 -21.68 7.51
C ASN A 181 15.45 -20.88 6.50
N SER A 182 15.16 -19.58 6.36
CA SER A 182 15.79 -18.70 5.37
C SER A 182 15.68 -19.22 3.92
N ILE A 183 14.59 -19.92 3.59
CA ILE A 183 14.33 -20.44 2.25
C ILE A 183 13.57 -19.39 1.44
N ASN A 184 14.12 -18.94 0.32
CA ASN A 184 13.38 -18.12 -0.65
C ASN A 184 12.30 -18.99 -1.28
N SER A 185 11.03 -18.70 -1.01
CA SER A 185 9.90 -19.53 -1.46
C SER A 185 9.80 -19.58 -2.99
N PHE A 186 10.18 -18.50 -3.68
CA PHE A 186 10.16 -18.42 -5.15
C PHE A 186 11.29 -19.23 -5.80
N GLU A 187 12.51 -19.14 -5.28
CA GLU A 187 13.69 -19.84 -5.84
C GLU A 187 13.91 -21.23 -5.26
N ALA A 188 13.13 -21.64 -4.24
CA ALA A 188 13.25 -22.92 -3.55
C ALA A 188 14.65 -23.18 -2.94
N ARG A 189 15.36 -22.13 -2.52
CA ARG A 189 16.73 -22.25 -2.00
C ARG A 189 16.98 -21.40 -0.77
N LYS A 190 17.91 -21.88 0.06
CA LYS A 190 18.40 -21.10 1.20
C LYS A 190 19.12 -19.84 0.71
N THR A 191 18.74 -18.70 1.28
CA THR A 191 19.25 -17.38 0.90
C THR A 191 19.64 -16.61 2.17
N THR A 192 20.81 -15.99 2.16
CA THR A 192 21.38 -15.32 3.34
C THR A 192 21.11 -13.82 3.42
N HIS A 193 20.70 -13.19 2.31
CA HIS A 193 20.53 -11.74 2.21
C HIS A 193 19.27 -11.37 1.45
N GLY A 194 18.65 -10.25 1.85
CA GLY A 194 17.55 -9.63 1.11
C GLY A 194 16.20 -10.33 1.21
N LEU A 195 16.07 -11.36 2.05
CA LEU A 195 14.79 -12.00 2.36
C LEU A 195 13.94 -11.09 3.24
N ILE A 196 12.65 -11.03 2.90
CA ILE A 196 11.62 -10.34 3.66
C ILE A 196 10.43 -11.29 3.86
N PRO A 197 9.87 -11.35 5.08
CA PRO A 197 8.61 -12.03 5.31
C PRO A 197 7.49 -11.29 4.58
N ASP A 198 6.60 -12.05 3.96
CA ASP A 198 5.42 -11.54 3.27
C ASP A 198 4.23 -12.43 3.62
N HIS A 199 3.07 -11.81 3.86
CA HIS A 199 1.83 -12.53 4.19
C HIS A 199 1.38 -13.39 3.02
N LYS A 200 1.09 -14.67 3.25
CA LYS A 200 0.48 -15.54 2.22
C LYS A 200 -0.84 -14.94 1.72
N PHE A 201 -1.71 -14.52 2.64
CA PHE A 201 -2.92 -13.76 2.32
C PHE A 201 -2.58 -12.30 1.97
N PRO A 202 -2.76 -11.85 0.71
CA PRO A 202 -2.27 -10.54 0.28
C PRO A 202 -3.07 -9.39 0.90
N GLU A 203 -2.34 -8.40 1.44
CA GLU A 203 -2.89 -7.25 2.18
C GLU A 203 -3.90 -6.40 1.40
N ILE A 204 -3.88 -6.43 0.06
CA ILE A 204 -4.89 -5.77 -0.78
C ILE A 204 -6.31 -6.33 -0.56
N ARG A 205 -6.44 -7.52 0.02
CA ARG A 205 -7.71 -8.18 0.34
C ARG A 205 -8.12 -8.03 1.80
N TRP A 206 -7.37 -7.28 2.59
CA TRP A 206 -7.65 -7.13 4.01
C TRP A 206 -8.69 -6.05 4.27
N ASP A 207 -9.50 -6.28 5.29
CA ASP A 207 -10.32 -5.24 5.93
C ASP A 207 -9.73 -4.89 7.31
N SER A 208 -10.45 -4.05 8.08
CA SER A 208 -10.03 -3.68 9.43
C SER A 208 -10.00 -4.83 10.43
N LEU A 209 -10.75 -5.92 10.18
CA LEU A 209 -10.85 -7.08 11.07
C LEU A 209 -9.79 -8.14 10.77
N THR A 210 -9.23 -8.12 9.56
CA THR A 210 -8.20 -9.06 9.08
C THR A 210 -6.85 -8.81 9.73
N LYS A 211 -6.56 -7.55 10.11
CA LYS A 211 -5.28 -7.16 10.66
C LYS A 211 -5.09 -7.66 12.09
N GLU A 212 -4.09 -8.49 12.31
CA GLU A 212 -3.74 -9.07 13.61
C GLU A 212 -2.32 -8.72 14.02
N SER A 213 -1.99 -8.85 15.31
CA SER A 213 -0.62 -8.63 15.81
C SER A 213 0.27 -9.85 15.52
N ASN A 214 1.47 -9.60 14.99
CA ASN A 214 2.43 -10.66 14.66
C ASN A 214 3.41 -11.01 15.79
N GLU A 215 3.49 -10.21 16.85
CA GLU A 215 4.59 -10.29 17.84
C GLU A 215 4.61 -11.62 18.60
N ASN A 216 3.45 -12.24 18.82
CA ASN A 216 3.30 -13.44 19.63
C ASN A 216 3.09 -14.74 18.80
N LEU A 217 3.19 -14.68 17.48
CA LEU A 217 2.99 -15.86 16.63
C LEU A 217 4.07 -16.92 16.89
N THR A 218 3.67 -18.18 17.04
CA THR A 218 4.56 -19.34 17.09
C THR A 218 5.23 -19.60 15.73
N ASP A 219 6.28 -20.40 15.70
CA ASP A 219 6.99 -20.73 14.45
C ASP A 219 6.05 -21.45 13.46
N ASP A 220 5.12 -22.28 13.95
CA ASP A 220 4.11 -22.95 13.13
C ASP A 220 3.09 -21.98 12.55
N GLU A 221 2.58 -21.04 13.36
CA GLU A 221 1.68 -19.99 12.88
C GLU A 221 2.36 -19.07 11.86
N ILE A 222 3.67 -18.81 12.03
CA ILE A 222 4.46 -18.11 11.03
C ILE A 222 4.52 -18.91 9.73
N GLY A 223 4.76 -20.23 9.81
CA GLY A 223 4.75 -21.14 8.67
C GLY A 223 3.43 -21.15 7.90
N ILE A 224 2.32 -21.00 8.61
CA ILE A 224 0.98 -20.92 8.02
C ILE A 224 0.77 -19.54 7.36
N LYS A 225 1.07 -18.45 8.06
CA LYS A 225 0.70 -17.09 7.64
C LYS A 225 1.68 -16.43 6.66
N PHE A 226 2.95 -16.84 6.65
CA PHE A 226 4.02 -16.13 5.94
C PHE A 226 4.81 -17.01 4.99
N GLN A 227 5.45 -16.35 4.02
CA GLN A 227 6.46 -16.93 3.14
C GLN A 227 7.63 -15.94 3.03
N LEU A 228 8.82 -16.41 2.63
CA LEU A 228 9.97 -15.52 2.44
C LEU A 228 10.19 -15.25 0.95
N LEU A 229 10.27 -13.96 0.60
CA LEU A 229 10.57 -13.49 -0.74
C LEU A 229 11.73 -12.50 -0.68
N ASP A 230 12.44 -12.32 -1.78
CA ASP A 230 13.27 -11.13 -1.94
C ASP A 230 12.43 -9.91 -2.32
N ASN A 231 13.04 -8.71 -2.30
CA ASN A 231 12.36 -7.47 -2.65
C ASN A 231 11.72 -7.50 -4.06
N GLN A 232 12.38 -8.11 -5.04
CA GLN A 232 11.87 -8.16 -6.41
C GLN A 232 10.64 -9.06 -6.50
N ARG A 233 10.69 -10.25 -5.88
CA ARG A 233 9.59 -11.22 -5.89
C ARG A 233 8.43 -10.77 -5.03
N ASN A 234 8.67 -10.07 -3.93
CA ASN A 234 7.60 -9.43 -3.16
C ASN A 234 6.86 -8.38 -4.02
N LEU A 235 7.59 -7.48 -4.71
CA LEU A 235 6.97 -6.52 -5.62
C LEU A 235 6.18 -7.21 -6.75
N GLN A 236 6.71 -8.31 -7.29
CA GLN A 236 6.02 -9.11 -8.30
C GLN A 236 4.73 -9.72 -7.75
N LYS A 237 4.77 -10.31 -6.55
CA LYS A 237 3.57 -10.83 -5.87
C LYS A 237 2.52 -9.76 -5.71
N ARG A 238 2.90 -8.57 -5.20
CA ARG A 238 1.98 -7.44 -5.05
C ARG A 238 1.30 -7.09 -6.36
N GLU A 239 2.06 -7.02 -7.44
CA GLU A 239 1.52 -6.71 -8.77
C GLU A 239 0.56 -7.79 -9.27
N VAL A 240 0.89 -9.06 -9.07
CA VAL A 240 0.05 -10.18 -9.48
C VAL A 240 -1.23 -10.26 -8.65
N CYS A 241 -1.15 -10.15 -7.33
CA CYS A 241 -2.31 -10.12 -6.43
C CYS A 241 -3.20 -8.91 -6.74
N ARG A 242 -2.61 -7.76 -7.08
CA ARG A 242 -3.33 -6.57 -7.53
C ARG A 242 -4.07 -6.79 -8.84
N LYS A 243 -3.43 -7.39 -9.84
CA LYS A 243 -4.10 -7.76 -11.09
C LYS A 243 -5.27 -8.71 -10.83
N CYS A 244 -5.08 -9.72 -9.99
CA CYS A 244 -6.13 -10.65 -9.58
C CYS A 244 -7.32 -9.93 -8.94
N PHE A 245 -7.08 -9.01 -8.00
CA PHE A 245 -8.13 -8.21 -7.37
C PHE A 245 -8.95 -7.38 -8.37
N GLN A 246 -8.28 -6.86 -9.41
CA GLN A 246 -8.90 -6.01 -10.43
C GLN A 246 -9.67 -6.80 -11.50
N THR A 247 -9.09 -7.91 -11.96
CA THR A 247 -9.61 -8.62 -13.14
C THR A 247 -10.29 -9.95 -12.79
N ASN A 248 -10.36 -10.32 -11.51
CA ASN A 248 -10.82 -11.63 -11.05
C ASN A 248 -10.05 -12.80 -11.71
N LYS A 249 -8.80 -12.59 -12.16
CA LYS A 249 -7.94 -13.63 -12.75
C LYS A 249 -6.75 -13.91 -11.84
N ARG A 250 -6.71 -15.11 -11.27
CA ARG A 250 -5.70 -15.55 -10.32
C ARG A 250 -4.32 -15.64 -10.98
N GLY A 251 -3.30 -15.44 -10.15
CA GLY A 251 -1.93 -15.32 -10.60
C GLY A 251 -1.25 -16.66 -10.88
N ILE A 252 -0.35 -16.68 -11.85
CA ILE A 252 0.48 -17.84 -12.18
C ILE A 252 1.97 -17.51 -12.01
N ILE A 253 2.79 -18.56 -11.92
CA ILE A 253 4.25 -18.48 -11.88
C ILE A 253 4.80 -19.28 -13.08
N PHE A 254 5.86 -18.77 -13.72
CA PHE A 254 6.53 -19.39 -14.87
C PHE A 254 5.64 -19.70 -16.09
N GLY A 255 4.47 -19.05 -16.20
CA GLY A 255 3.51 -19.35 -17.27
C GLY A 255 2.75 -20.67 -17.07
N ILE A 256 2.81 -21.27 -15.88
CA ILE A 256 2.18 -22.54 -15.57
C ILE A 256 0.77 -22.28 -15.02
N ASN A 257 -0.25 -22.69 -15.78
CA ASN A 257 -1.66 -22.63 -15.38
C ASN A 257 -2.00 -23.80 -14.45
N TYR A 258 -1.46 -23.76 -13.24
CA TYR A 258 -1.71 -24.76 -12.21
C TYR A 258 -2.22 -24.10 -10.93
N PHE A 259 -3.31 -24.64 -10.40
CA PHE A 259 -3.91 -24.25 -9.13
C PHE A 259 -4.19 -25.54 -8.36
N TYR A 260 -3.62 -25.67 -7.16
CA TYR A 260 -3.85 -26.88 -6.36
C TYR A 260 -5.24 -26.91 -5.71
N GLU A 261 -5.94 -25.77 -5.77
CA GLU A 261 -7.33 -25.60 -5.35
C GLU A 261 -7.99 -24.48 -6.20
N GLY A 262 -9.22 -24.71 -6.63
CA GLY A 262 -9.95 -23.84 -7.55
C GLY A 262 -9.35 -23.80 -8.96
N ASP A 263 -9.60 -22.70 -9.68
CA ASP A 263 -9.12 -22.50 -11.07
C ASP A 263 -8.52 -21.10 -11.28
N GLU A 264 -8.39 -20.63 -12.53
CA GLU A 264 -7.84 -19.31 -12.84
C GLU A 264 -8.75 -18.13 -12.48
N ASN A 265 -10.02 -18.36 -12.18
CA ASN A 265 -11.02 -17.36 -11.91
C ASN A 265 -11.20 -17.17 -10.40
N TRP A 266 -11.43 -15.93 -9.98
CA TRP A 266 -11.97 -15.66 -8.67
C TRP A 266 -13.46 -16.02 -8.64
N SER A 267 -13.88 -16.83 -7.67
CA SER A 267 -15.29 -17.20 -7.52
C SER A 267 -16.11 -15.98 -7.08
N ASP A 268 -17.27 -15.78 -7.71
CA ASP A 268 -18.22 -14.73 -7.33
C ASP A 268 -18.87 -14.96 -5.95
N GLU A 269 -18.78 -16.20 -5.44
CA GLU A 269 -19.25 -16.56 -4.09
C GLU A 269 -18.28 -16.10 -2.98
N ILE A 270 -17.05 -15.74 -3.34
CA ILE A 270 -16.01 -15.35 -2.37
C ILE A 270 -15.89 -13.82 -2.36
N PRO A 271 -16.03 -13.16 -1.20
CA PRO A 271 -15.90 -11.71 -1.12
C PRO A 271 -14.51 -11.25 -1.56
N LYS A 272 -14.41 -10.04 -2.13
CA LYS A 272 -13.12 -9.51 -2.61
C LYS A 272 -12.17 -9.13 -1.47
N ILE A 273 -12.72 -8.75 -0.32
CA ILE A 273 -12.02 -8.24 0.86
C ILE A 273 -12.53 -8.91 2.14
N GLY A 274 -11.72 -8.86 3.19
CA GLY A 274 -12.02 -9.42 4.51
C GLY A 274 -11.47 -10.83 4.72
N LYS A 275 -11.60 -11.36 5.94
CA LYS A 275 -11.04 -12.68 6.33
C LYS A 275 -11.51 -13.81 5.41
N GLU A 276 -12.78 -13.80 5.01
CA GLU A 276 -13.36 -14.83 4.13
C GLU A 276 -12.74 -14.81 2.72
N ALA A 277 -12.20 -13.66 2.27
CA ALA A 277 -11.54 -13.54 0.98
C ALA A 277 -10.25 -14.37 0.89
N GLU A 278 -9.68 -14.81 2.02
CA GLU A 278 -8.49 -15.68 2.01
C GLU A 278 -8.76 -17.00 1.28
N SER A 279 -9.98 -17.54 1.40
CA SER A 279 -10.39 -18.79 0.73
C SER A 279 -10.17 -18.74 -0.79
N GLY A 280 -10.42 -17.61 -1.45
CA GLY A 280 -10.21 -17.46 -2.90
C GLY A 280 -8.73 -17.39 -3.30
N CYS A 281 -7.83 -17.18 -2.34
CA CYS A 281 -6.39 -17.20 -2.57
C CYS A 281 -5.83 -18.63 -2.55
N ILE A 282 -6.43 -19.54 -1.77
CA ILE A 282 -5.98 -20.93 -1.60
C ILE A 282 -5.94 -21.64 -2.95
N GLY A 283 -4.79 -22.19 -3.32
CA GLY A 283 -4.55 -22.81 -4.62
C GLY A 283 -3.69 -21.97 -5.58
N CYS A 284 -3.62 -20.65 -5.35
CA CYS A 284 -2.86 -19.73 -6.19
C CYS A 284 -1.36 -19.87 -5.91
N ALA A 285 -0.55 -19.89 -6.97
CA ALA A 285 0.90 -19.99 -6.85
C ALA A 285 1.51 -18.91 -5.94
N TRP A 286 0.97 -17.69 -5.99
CA TRP A 286 1.46 -16.56 -5.20
C TRP A 286 0.94 -16.51 -3.76
N TYR A 287 -0.10 -17.28 -3.44
CA TYR A 287 -0.60 -17.41 -2.07
C TYR A 287 0.34 -18.25 -1.22
N ASP A 288 0.69 -19.44 -1.72
CA ASP A 288 1.66 -20.34 -1.08
C ASP A 288 2.52 -21.04 -2.15
N ILE A 289 3.69 -20.46 -2.45
CA ILE A 289 4.56 -20.95 -3.54
C ILE A 289 5.10 -22.35 -3.22
N GLU A 290 5.33 -22.65 -1.94
CA GLU A 290 5.85 -23.94 -1.51
C GLU A 290 4.79 -25.03 -1.67
N ALA A 291 3.60 -24.83 -1.11
CA ALA A 291 2.49 -25.78 -1.27
C ALA A 291 2.11 -25.98 -2.76
N TRP A 292 2.14 -24.89 -3.54
CA TRP A 292 1.92 -24.95 -4.98
C TRP A 292 2.98 -25.80 -5.69
N ARG A 293 4.27 -25.56 -5.41
CA ARG A 293 5.37 -26.33 -6.02
C ARG A 293 5.30 -27.80 -5.61
N ASP A 294 5.05 -28.09 -4.35
CA ASP A 294 5.03 -29.45 -3.83
C ASP A 294 3.86 -30.26 -4.40
N SER A 295 2.68 -29.66 -4.52
CA SER A 295 1.54 -30.33 -5.15
C SER A 295 1.77 -30.55 -6.65
N LEU A 296 2.39 -29.60 -7.36
CA LEU A 296 2.76 -29.78 -8.76
C LEU A 296 3.74 -30.95 -8.93
N ASN A 297 4.77 -31.02 -8.08
CA ASN A 297 5.74 -32.11 -8.10
C ASN A 297 5.08 -33.47 -7.85
N LYS A 298 4.13 -33.55 -6.91
CA LYS A 298 3.36 -34.78 -6.66
C LYS A 298 2.60 -35.23 -7.91
N ILE A 299 1.94 -34.31 -8.63
CA ILE A 299 1.24 -34.62 -9.89
C ILE A 299 2.22 -35.13 -10.95
N LEU A 300 3.39 -34.50 -11.07
CA LEU A 300 4.40 -34.91 -12.05
C LEU A 300 4.99 -36.29 -11.72
N LEU A 301 5.12 -36.66 -10.44
CA LEU A 301 5.57 -37.99 -10.02
C LEU A 301 4.53 -39.06 -10.35
N ILE A 302 3.25 -38.84 -10.03
CA ILE A 302 2.17 -39.78 -10.35
C ILE A 302 2.11 -40.08 -11.85
N LYS A 303 2.30 -39.05 -12.69
CA LYS A 303 2.30 -39.20 -14.15
C LYS A 303 3.51 -39.95 -14.72
N LYS A 304 4.59 -40.12 -13.96
CA LYS A 304 5.74 -40.94 -14.40
C LYS A 304 5.53 -42.43 -14.13
N GLU A 305 4.58 -42.77 -13.26
CA GLU A 305 4.28 -44.15 -12.85
C GLU A 305 3.17 -44.80 -13.70
N ILE A 306 2.52 -44.02 -14.57
CA ILE A 306 1.50 -44.47 -15.54
C ILE A 306 2.13 -44.51 -16.94
#